data_AF-A0A563W026-F1
#
_entry.id   AF-A0A563W026-F1
#
_cell.length_a   1.000
_cell.length_b   1.000
_cell.length_c   1.000
_cell.angle_alpha   90.00
_cell.angle_beta   90.00
_cell.angle_gamma   90.00
#
_symmetry.space_group_name_H-M   'P 1'
#
loop_
_entity.id
_entity.type
_entity.pdbx_description
1 polymer ?
#
loop_
_entity_poly.entity_id
_entity_poly.type
_entity_poly.pdbx_seq_one_letter_code
_entity_poly.pdbx_strand_id
1 'polypeptide(L)'
;MESEIKAKAEAKIPGCKKAQKQYAKKHRQTIHRWSYARLCNAIVSKAAQKGIAIECQRQSFNEIPEIQARDLALNAYQSRQQTTG
;
A
#
# COMPACT_ATOMS: atom_id res chain seq x y z
N MET A 1 0.35 1.78 10.52
CA MET A 1 -0.91 2.51 10.17
C MET A 1 -1.49 3.37 11.30
N GLU A 2 -1.98 2.83 12.42
CA GLU A 2 -2.58 3.68 13.47
C GLU A 2 -1.59 4.67 14.10
N SER A 3 -0.35 4.24 14.34
CA SER A 3 0.71 5.06 14.94
C SER A 3 1.08 6.24 14.04
N GLU A 4 1.24 6.01 12.74
CA GLU A 4 1.55 7.05 11.75
C GLU A 4 0.43 8.09 11.60
N ILE A 5 -0.84 7.66 11.61
CA ILE A 5 -1.98 8.58 11.50
C ILE A 5 -2.06 9.47 12.75
N LYS A 6 -1.76 8.93 13.93
CA LYS A 6 -1.71 9.70 15.19
C LYS A 6 -0.53 10.68 15.18
N ALA A 7 0.67 10.25 14.78
CA ALA A 7 1.83 11.12 14.66
C ALA A 7 1.59 12.29 13.68
N LYS A 8 0.98 12.00 12.53
CA LYS A 8 0.61 13.02 11.52
C LYS A 8 -0.48 13.98 12.02
N ALA A 9 -1.36 13.52 12.91
CA ALA A 9 -2.37 14.37 13.54
C ALA A 9 -1.75 15.32 14.56
N GLU A 10 -0.84 14.84 15.41
CA GLU A 10 -0.10 15.67 16.39
C GLU A 10 0.75 16.72 15.69
N ALA A 11 1.53 16.34 14.68
CA ALA A 11 2.37 17.27 13.92
C ALA A 11 1.56 18.39 13.25
N LYS A 12 0.32 18.09 12.82
CA LYS A 12 -0.54 19.05 12.12
C LYS A 12 -1.41 19.88 13.07
N ILE A 13 -1.75 19.33 14.23
CA ILE A 13 -2.58 19.99 15.24
C ILE A 13 -1.97 19.71 16.62
N PRO A 14 -0.93 20.45 17.01
CA PRO A 14 -0.25 20.23 18.28
C PRO A 14 -1.18 20.52 19.47
N GLY A 15 -1.13 19.68 20.51
CA GLY A 15 -1.76 19.95 21.81
C GLY A 15 -3.29 19.84 21.87
N CYS A 16 -4.02 19.77 20.75
CA CYS A 16 -5.48 19.65 20.74
C CYS A 16 -5.95 18.22 20.43
N LYS A 17 -6.05 17.38 21.47
CA LYS A 17 -6.43 15.96 21.37
C LYS A 17 -7.77 15.72 20.65
N LYS A 18 -8.76 16.61 20.82
CA LYS A 18 -10.08 16.49 20.17
C LYS A 18 -9.98 16.69 18.66
N ALA A 19 -9.24 17.71 18.23
CA ALA A 19 -9.04 18.01 16.82
C ALA A 19 -8.14 16.95 16.13
N GLN A 20 -7.13 16.42 16.82
CA GLN A 20 -6.32 15.30 16.36
C GLN A 20 -7.16 14.04 16.11
N LYS A 21 -8.06 13.69 17.05
CA LYS A 21 -8.99 12.56 16.90
C LYS A 21 -9.91 12.73 15.68
N GLN A 22 -10.41 13.95 15.47
CA GLN A 22 -11.28 14.24 14.33
C GLN A 22 -10.53 14.19 13.00
N TYR A 23 -9.30 14.69 12.96
CA TYR A 23 -8.41 14.56 11.81
C TYR A 23 -8.12 13.09 11.49
N ALA A 24 -7.73 12.29 12.48
CA ALA A 24 -7.48 10.86 12.31
C ALA A 24 -8.71 10.11 11.80
N LYS A 25 -9.91 10.43 12.30
CA LYS A 25 -11.17 9.84 11.81
C LYS A 25 -11.43 10.17 10.34
N LYS A 26 -11.33 11.45 9.95
CA LYS A 26 -11.49 11.87 8.55
C LYS A 26 -10.44 11.22 7.66
N HIS A 27 -9.19 11.14 8.12
CA HIS A 27 -8.10 10.53 7.36
C HIS A 27 -8.32 9.03 7.13
N ARG A 28 -8.77 8.28 8.15
CA ARG A 28 -9.18 6.88 7.99
C ARG A 28 -10.31 6.72 6.98
N GLN A 29 -11.34 7.57 7.05
CA GLN A 29 -12.43 7.55 6.07
C GLN A 29 -11.94 7.80 4.64
N THR A 30 -11.00 8.72 4.44
CA THR A 30 -10.36 8.94 3.13
C THR A 30 -9.61 7.71 2.65
N ILE A 31 -8.85 7.04 3.54
CA ILE A 31 -8.10 5.83 3.18
C ILE A 31 -9.04 4.67 2.87
N HIS A 32 -10.11 4.47 3.63
CA HIS A 32 -11.13 3.46 3.30
C HIS A 32 -11.82 3.72 1.95
N ARG A 33 -11.83 4.97 1.47
CA ARG A 33 -12.33 5.35 0.14
C ARG A 33 -11.27 5.22 -0.95
N TRP A 34 -10.01 4.90 -0.61
CA TRP A 34 -9.01 4.58 -1.62
C TRP A 34 -9.31 3.22 -2.22
N SER A 35 -9.60 3.22 -3.52
CA SER A 35 -9.63 1.98 -4.29
C SER A 35 -8.19 1.56 -4.56
N TYR A 36 -7.74 0.51 -3.88
CA TYR A 36 -6.44 -0.11 -4.13
C TYR A 36 -6.28 -0.47 -5.62
N ALA A 37 -7.37 -0.95 -6.25
CA ALA A 37 -7.41 -1.22 -7.68
C ALA A 37 -7.09 0.04 -8.52
N ARG A 38 -7.65 1.21 -8.19
CA ARG A 38 -7.34 2.46 -8.89
C ARG A 38 -5.87 2.87 -8.72
N LEU A 39 -5.31 2.67 -7.53
CA LEU A 39 -3.90 2.95 -7.26
C LEU A 39 -2.99 2.02 -8.09
N CYS A 40 -3.25 0.72 -8.08
CA CYS A 40 -2.52 -0.25 -8.90
C CYS A 40 -2.59 0.12 -10.39
N ASN A 41 -3.78 0.43 -10.91
CA ASN A 41 -3.95 0.83 -12.31
C ASN A 41 -3.15 2.10 -12.65
N ALA A 42 -3.13 3.09 -11.75
CA ALA A 42 -2.34 4.31 -11.95
C ALA A 42 -0.84 4.02 -11.98
N ILE A 43 -0.35 3.14 -11.09
CA ILE A 43 1.06 2.71 -11.05
C ILE A 43 1.43 1.98 -12.34
N VAL A 44 0.66 0.97 -12.74
CA VAL A 44 0.88 0.20 -13.97
C VAL A 44 0.88 1.12 -15.19
N SER A 45 -0.09 2.03 -15.30
CA SER A 45 -0.16 2.99 -16.41
C SER A 45 1.09 3.89 -16.49
N LYS A 46 1.57 4.39 -15.34
CA LYS A 46 2.76 5.25 -15.27
C LYS A 46 4.05 4.50 -15.54
N ALA A 47 4.14 3.24 -15.13
CA ALA A 47 5.28 2.38 -15.40
C ALA A 47 5.37 2.02 -16.89
N ALA A 48 4.24 1.69 -17.52
CA ALA A 48 4.17 1.43 -18.95
C ALA A 48 4.66 2.63 -19.79
N GLN A 49 4.30 3.86 -19.40
CA GLN A 49 4.79 5.10 -20.04
C GLN A 49 6.32 5.25 -20.01
N LYS A 50 6.98 4.61 -19.04
CA LYS A 50 8.43 4.66 -18.84
C LYS A 50 9.14 3.36 -19.25
N GLY A 51 8.42 2.39 -19.82
CA GLY A 51 8.98 1.07 -20.15
C GLY A 51 9.41 0.25 -18.93
N ILE A 52 8.85 0.54 -17.75
CA ILE A 52 9.15 -0.20 -16.52
C ILE A 52 8.18 -1.38 -16.42
N ALA A 53 8.72 -2.60 -16.41
CA ALA A 53 7.95 -3.81 -16.17
C ALA A 53 7.45 -3.83 -14.71
N ILE A 54 6.16 -4.12 -14.52
CA ILE A 54 5.55 -4.29 -13.20
C ILE A 54 4.86 -5.64 -13.13
N GLU A 55 5.07 -6.31 -12.01
CA GLU A 55 4.34 -7.51 -11.63
C GLU A 55 3.63 -7.25 -10.32
N CYS A 56 2.32 -7.53 -10.31
CA CYS A 56 1.49 -7.40 -9.12
C CYS A 56 1.10 -8.79 -8.65
N GLN A 57 1.52 -9.15 -7.43
CA GLN A 57 1.13 -10.39 -6.78
C GLN A 57 0.49 -10.09 -5.42
N ARG A 58 -0.38 -10.98 -4.97
CA ARG A 58 -1.02 -10.85 -3.66
C ARG A 58 0.00 -11.18 -2.58
N GLN A 59 0.21 -10.27 -1.64
CA GLN A 59 1.11 -10.51 -0.52
C GLN A 59 0.53 -11.60 0.39
N SER A 60 1.38 -12.54 0.85
CA SER A 60 1.00 -13.56 1.81
C SER A 60 0.74 -12.93 3.19
N PHE A 61 -0.18 -13.53 3.95
CA PHE A 61 -0.53 -13.05 5.29
C PHE A 61 0.45 -13.60 6.32
N ASN A 62 1.74 -13.27 6.19
CA ASN A 62 2.80 -13.65 7.14
C ASN A 62 3.16 -12.46 8.04
N GLU A 63 3.46 -12.67 9.32
CA GLU A 63 3.75 -11.54 10.23
C GLU A 63 5.14 -10.92 10.02
N ILE A 64 6.03 -11.63 9.31
CA ILE A 64 7.44 -11.26 9.11
C ILE A 64 7.62 -10.61 7.73
N PRO A 65 8.00 -9.31 7.64
CA PRO A 65 8.14 -8.59 6.38
C PRO A 65 9.13 -9.22 5.39
N GLU A 66 10.23 -9.78 5.89
CA GLU A 66 11.27 -10.41 5.07
C GLU A 66 10.73 -11.65 4.36
N ILE A 67 9.93 -12.46 5.06
CA ILE A 67 9.29 -13.65 4.50
C ILE A 67 8.26 -13.24 3.45
N GLN A 68 7.44 -12.22 3.75
CA GLN A 68 6.48 -11.70 2.77
C GLN A 68 7.16 -11.21 1.48
N ALA A 69 8.28 -10.50 1.60
CA ALA A 69 9.01 -9.98 0.45
C ALA A 69 9.60 -11.12 -0.41
N ARG A 70 10.19 -12.13 0.25
CA ARG A 70 10.70 -13.34 -0.40
C ARG A 70 9.59 -14.08 -1.14
N ASP A 71 8.47 -14.35 -0.48
CA ASP A 71 7.34 -15.08 -1.06
C ASP A 71 6.76 -14.33 -2.26
N LEU A 72 6.62 -13.01 -2.16
CA LEU A 72 6.13 -12.17 -3.24
C LEU A 72 7.01 -12.30 -4.50
N ALA A 73 8.34 -12.23 -4.32
CA ALA A 73 9.29 -12.36 -5.43
C ALA A 73 9.25 -13.76 -6.07
N LEU A 74 9.19 -14.82 -5.26
CA LEU A 74 9.12 -16.20 -5.74
C LEU A 74 7.82 -16.47 -6.51
N ASN A 75 6.68 -16.03 -5.96
CA ASN A 75 5.38 -16.19 -6.61
C ASN A 75 5.32 -15.44 -7.95
N ALA A 76 5.88 -14.24 -8.00
CA ALA A 76 5.96 -13.45 -9.23
C ALA A 76 6.80 -14.18 -10.29
N TYR A 77 7.98 -14.68 -9.90
CA TYR A 77 8.84 -15.47 -10.77
C TYR A 77 8.14 -16.72 -11.32
N GLN A 78 7.52 -17.52 -10.46
CA GLN A 78 6.80 -18.73 -10.88
C GLN A 78 5.66 -18.42 -11.84
N SER A 79 4.88 -17.36 -11.56
CA SER A 79 3.79 -16.93 -12.44
C SER A 79 4.27 -16.55 -13.84
N ARG A 80 5.45 -15.88 -13.93
CA ARG A 80 6.06 -15.59 -15.23
C ARG A 80 6.38 -16.87 -16.01
N GLN A 81 7.00 -17.85 -15.35
CA GLN A 81 7.40 -19.10 -16.00
C GLN A 81 6.19 -19.88 -16.54
N GLN A 82 5.06 -19.86 -15.83
CA GLN A 82 3.82 -20.50 -16.28
C GLN A 82 3.14 -19.81 -17.47
N THR A 83 3.39 -18.51 -17.68
CA THR A 83 2.79 -17.75 -18.79
C THR A 83 3.52 -17.96 -20.12
N THR A 84 4.75 -18.48 -20.06
CA THR A 84 5.61 -18.78 -21.23
C THR A 84 5.59 -20.24 -21.68
N GLY A 85 4.67 -21.06 -21.14
CA GLY A 85 4.47 -22.47 -21.52
C GLY A 85 3.34 -22.68 -22.51
#